data_AF-A0A231W1Y6-F1
#
_entry.id   AF-A0A231W1Y6-F1
#
_cell.length_a   1.000
_cell.length_b   1.000
_cell.length_c   1.000
_cell.angle_alpha   90.00
_cell.angle_beta   90.00
_cell.angle_gamma   90.00
#
_symmetry.space_group_name_H-M   'P 1'
#
loop_
_entity.id
_entity.type
_entity.pdbx_description
1 polymer ?
#
loop_
_entity_poly.entity_id
_entity_poly.type
_entity_poly.pdbx_seq_one_letter_code
_entity_poly.pdbx_strand_id
1 'polypeptide(L)'
;MNSVEDVYCKALPNIIKLSDFGGDFYSYEDYLYKDIFLKDLYNFKLTYNNKLIEFKTMPRFNNKEDSFYHLTCKIFEKGSNEREPDFRRSERLCWLKPAIETNHLAACQQSCFLVYERPYKSKKRICFLNKEDRYFIVLEERESYYLLITAYYLDYDNALEKKIKEYEKYKKS
;
A
#
# COMPACT_ATOMS: atom_id res chain seq x y z
N MET A 1 31.27 -7.61 -0.73
CA MET A 1 30.19 -7.51 0.27
C MET A 1 28.96 -8.08 -0.38
N ASN A 2 28.50 -9.23 0.10
CA ASN A 2 27.29 -9.86 -0.43
C ASN A 2 26.11 -8.95 -0.06
N SER A 3 25.62 -8.17 -1.02
CA SER A 3 24.29 -7.57 -0.91
C SER A 3 23.34 -8.75 -0.79
N VAL A 4 22.72 -8.90 0.38
CA VAL A 4 21.52 -9.70 0.50
C VAL A 4 20.53 -9.02 -0.45
N GLU A 5 20.34 -9.60 -1.64
CA GLU A 5 19.22 -9.19 -2.48
C GLU A 5 17.99 -9.36 -1.61
N ASP A 6 17.31 -8.25 -1.34
CA ASP A 6 16.01 -8.29 -0.67
C ASP A 6 15.08 -9.05 -1.64
N VAL A 7 14.98 -10.38 -1.50
CA VAL A 7 14.19 -11.22 -2.41
C VAL A 7 12.72 -11.05 -2.04
N TYR A 8 12.11 -10.00 -2.56
CA TYR A 8 10.66 -9.81 -2.52
C TYR A 8 9.96 -10.74 -3.51
N CYS A 9 8.63 -10.80 -3.45
CA CYS A 9 7.82 -11.42 -4.51
C CYS A 9 8.31 -10.98 -5.90
N LYS A 10 8.61 -11.94 -6.78
CA LYS A 10 9.15 -11.69 -8.13
C LYS A 10 8.22 -10.88 -9.03
N ALA A 11 6.93 -10.79 -8.68
CA ALA A 11 5.94 -9.99 -9.39
C ALA A 11 5.84 -8.55 -8.83
N LEU A 12 6.56 -8.22 -7.76
CA LEU A 12 6.71 -6.87 -7.23
C LEU A 12 8.02 -6.25 -7.75
N PRO A 13 8.03 -4.95 -8.09
CA PRO A 13 9.25 -4.26 -8.47
C PRO A 13 10.14 -4.03 -7.24
N ASN A 14 11.41 -3.68 -7.48
CA ASN A 14 12.29 -3.22 -6.41
C ASN A 14 11.70 -2.00 -5.69
N ILE A 15 11.99 -1.91 -4.39
CA ILE A 15 11.64 -0.72 -3.61
C ILE A 15 12.46 0.49 -4.05
N ILE A 16 11.87 1.69 -3.90
CA ILE A 16 12.48 2.96 -4.27
C ILE A 16 13.01 3.61 -2.99
N LYS A 17 14.32 3.57 -2.75
CA LYS A 17 14.91 4.07 -1.49
C LYS A 17 15.26 5.55 -1.62
N LEU A 18 15.22 6.28 -0.51
CA LEU A 18 15.73 7.66 -0.45
C LEU A 18 17.21 7.75 -0.89
N SER A 19 18.00 6.70 -0.63
CA SER A 19 19.40 6.61 -1.08
C SER A 19 19.56 6.65 -2.60
N ASP A 20 18.55 6.21 -3.36
CA ASP A 20 18.57 6.24 -4.83
C ASP A 20 18.54 7.68 -5.36
N PHE A 21 18.17 8.64 -4.49
CA PHE A 21 18.13 10.08 -4.72
C PHE A 21 19.25 10.81 -3.97
N GLY A 22 20.31 10.10 -3.56
CA GLY A 22 21.45 10.69 -2.85
C GLY A 22 21.09 11.26 -1.47
N GLY A 23 19.96 10.86 -0.87
CA GLY A 23 19.50 11.40 0.40
C GLY A 23 18.61 12.65 0.27
N ASP A 24 18.36 13.16 -0.94
CA ASP A 24 17.52 14.35 -1.13
C ASP A 24 16.02 14.01 -1.02
N PHE A 25 15.42 14.44 0.10
CA PHE A 25 14.01 14.15 0.37
C PHE A 25 13.07 14.81 -0.63
N TYR A 26 13.38 16.01 -1.11
CA TYR A 26 12.50 16.73 -2.03
C TYR A 26 12.42 16.04 -3.40
N SER A 27 13.56 15.66 -3.98
CA SER A 27 13.58 14.89 -5.23
C SER A 27 12.91 13.54 -5.09
N TYR A 28 13.13 12.86 -3.95
CA TYR A 28 12.48 11.58 -3.66
C TYR A 28 10.96 11.72 -3.55
N GLU A 29 10.45 12.68 -2.78
CA GLU A 29 9.01 12.92 -2.64
C GLU A 29 8.38 13.36 -3.97
N ASP A 30 9.07 14.18 -4.75
CA ASP A 30 8.61 14.63 -6.06
C ASP A 30 8.48 13.47 -7.05
N TYR A 31 9.47 12.57 -7.10
CA TYR A 31 9.41 11.35 -7.90
C TYR A 31 8.27 10.42 -7.46
N LEU A 32 8.15 10.15 -6.15
CA LEU A 32 7.05 9.33 -5.64
C LEU A 32 5.69 9.92 -5.98
N TYR A 33 5.55 11.25 -5.93
CA TYR A 33 4.30 11.90 -6.28
C TYR A 33 4.01 11.87 -7.78
N LYS A 34 4.95 12.28 -8.62
CA LYS A 34 4.73 12.43 -10.07
C LYS A 34 4.74 11.11 -10.81
N ASP A 35 5.79 10.32 -10.62
CA ASP A 35 6.06 9.13 -11.42
C ASP A 35 5.33 7.90 -10.89
N ILE A 36 5.12 7.79 -9.58
CA ILE A 36 4.42 6.65 -9.00
C ILE A 36 2.96 7.00 -8.72
N PHE A 37 2.70 7.97 -7.84
CA PHE A 37 1.33 8.27 -7.41
C PHE A 37 0.45 8.80 -8.56
N LEU A 38 0.85 9.88 -9.23
CA LEU A 38 0.02 10.46 -10.28
C LEU A 38 -0.02 9.56 -11.51
N LYS A 39 1.14 9.18 -12.03
CA LYS A 39 1.25 8.43 -13.29
C LYS A 39 0.83 6.97 -13.16
N ASP A 40 1.24 6.22 -12.14
CA ASP A 40 0.94 4.78 -12.13
C ASP A 40 -0.38 4.44 -11.42
N LEU A 41 -0.82 5.29 -10.47
CA LEU A 41 -1.93 4.98 -9.56
C LEU A 41 -3.16 5.88 -9.76
N TYR A 42 -3.00 7.20 -9.76
CA TYR A 42 -4.11 8.15 -9.65
C TYR A 42 -4.76 8.47 -11.00
N ASN A 43 -3.94 8.80 -12.02
CA ASN A 43 -4.43 9.14 -13.36
C ASN A 43 -4.80 7.87 -14.15
N PHE A 44 -4.07 6.78 -13.92
CA PHE A 44 -4.31 5.48 -14.55
C PHE A 44 -5.00 4.57 -13.54
N LYS A 45 -6.31 4.76 -13.44
CA LYS A 45 -7.20 4.13 -12.46
C LYS A 45 -6.90 2.64 -12.29
N LEU A 46 -6.74 2.23 -11.04
CA LEU A 46 -6.60 0.83 -10.65
C LEU A 46 -7.96 0.14 -10.64
N THR A 47 -7.95 -1.16 -10.84
CA THR A 47 -9.14 -2.01 -10.73
C THR A 47 -8.90 -3.20 -9.82
N TYR A 48 -9.95 -3.62 -9.14
CA TYR A 48 -9.99 -4.90 -8.43
C TYR A 48 -11.37 -5.52 -8.65
N ASN A 49 -11.42 -6.79 -9.07
CA ASN A 49 -12.66 -7.49 -9.44
C ASN A 49 -13.56 -6.66 -10.38
N ASN A 50 -12.97 -6.11 -11.45
CA ASN A 50 -13.65 -5.26 -12.44
C ASN A 50 -14.29 -3.97 -11.89
N LYS A 51 -13.92 -3.56 -10.69
CA LYS A 51 -14.39 -2.34 -10.03
C LYS A 51 -13.24 -1.36 -9.85
N LEU A 52 -13.47 -0.09 -10.17
CA LEU A 52 -12.46 0.96 -10.02
C LEU A 52 -12.07 1.16 -8.56
N ILE A 53 -10.79 1.45 -8.32
CA ILE A 53 -10.28 1.92 -7.05
C ILE A 53 -10.05 3.42 -7.15
N GLU A 54 -10.74 4.16 -6.30
CA GLU A 54 -10.60 5.61 -6.18
C GLU A 54 -9.70 5.98 -4.98
N PHE A 55 -9.11 7.15 -5.12
CA PHE A 55 -8.18 7.73 -4.18
C PHE A 55 -8.81 8.95 -3.53
N LYS A 56 -8.64 9.09 -2.22
CA LYS A 56 -9.15 10.25 -1.50
C LYS A 56 -8.36 11.50 -1.92
N THR A 57 -9.05 12.47 -2.50
CA THR A 57 -8.45 13.75 -2.95
C THR A 57 -8.35 14.78 -1.83
N MET A 58 -9.41 14.93 -1.02
CA MET A 58 -9.54 16.00 -0.04
C MET A 58 -9.39 15.52 1.41
N PRO A 59 -8.81 16.35 2.30
CA PRO A 59 -8.23 17.67 2.01
C PRO A 59 -6.92 17.57 1.22
N ARG A 60 -6.62 18.55 0.36
CA ARG A 60 -5.30 18.66 -0.26
C ARG A 60 -4.34 19.37 0.69
N PHE A 61 -3.10 18.88 0.75
CA PHE A 61 -2.00 19.56 1.43
C PHE A 61 -0.88 19.79 0.43
N ASN A 62 -0.32 21.01 0.38
CA ASN A 62 0.67 21.41 -0.62
C ASN A 62 0.31 21.02 -2.06
N ASN A 63 -0.96 21.19 -2.44
CA ASN A 63 -1.53 20.80 -3.73
C ASN A 63 -1.54 19.29 -4.06
N LYS A 64 -1.15 18.42 -3.13
CA LYS A 64 -1.18 16.95 -3.28
C LYS A 64 -2.42 16.36 -2.61
N GLU A 65 -2.92 15.25 -3.16
CA GLU A 65 -4.06 14.49 -2.67
C GLU A 65 -3.85 13.93 -1.25
N ASP A 66 -4.91 13.93 -0.43
CA ASP A 66 -4.89 13.32 0.92
C ASP A 66 -4.35 11.89 0.91
N SER A 67 -4.78 11.11 -0.09
CA SER A 67 -4.36 9.72 -0.27
C SER A 67 -2.86 9.55 -0.49
N PHE A 68 -2.17 10.51 -1.11
CA PHE A 68 -0.71 10.46 -1.25
C PHE A 68 -0.06 10.39 0.14
N TYR A 69 -0.45 11.30 1.05
CA TYR A 69 0.06 11.32 2.42
C TYR A 69 -0.37 10.11 3.25
N HIS A 70 -1.55 9.55 3.00
CA HIS A 70 -1.96 8.28 3.61
C HIS A 70 -1.09 7.08 3.17
N LEU A 71 -0.44 7.19 2.00
CA LEU A 71 0.43 6.18 1.42
C LEU A 71 1.92 6.47 1.60
N THR A 72 2.32 7.64 2.09
CA THR A 72 3.74 7.98 2.28
C THR A 72 4.10 8.48 3.68
N CYS A 73 3.10 8.85 4.49
CA CYS A 73 3.32 9.39 5.83
C CYS A 73 2.61 8.56 6.92
N LYS A 74 3.13 8.62 8.14
CA LYS A 74 2.46 8.12 9.33
C LYS A 74 2.04 9.27 10.23
N ILE A 75 1.11 9.00 11.14
CA ILE A 75 0.74 9.98 12.16
C ILE A 75 1.93 10.11 13.12
N PHE A 76 2.37 11.36 13.36
CA PHE A 76 3.52 11.66 14.22
C PHE A 76 3.30 11.14 15.64
N GLU A 77 2.16 11.50 16.25
CA GLU A 77 1.80 11.06 17.60
C GLU A 77 0.33 10.64 17.68
N LYS A 78 0.03 9.68 18.54
CA LYS A 78 -1.33 9.17 18.72
C LYS A 78 -2.28 10.28 19.16
N GLY A 79 -3.20 10.67 18.28
CA GLY A 79 -4.16 11.75 18.51
C GLY A 79 -3.81 13.07 17.81
N SER A 80 -2.62 13.17 17.21
CA SER A 80 -2.25 14.28 16.34
C SER A 80 -2.76 14.07 14.91
N ASN A 81 -3.01 15.18 14.22
CA ASN A 81 -3.23 15.19 12.78
C ASN A 81 -1.94 15.41 11.99
N GLU A 82 -0.83 15.70 12.67
CA GLU A 82 0.49 15.88 12.08
C GLU A 82 0.99 14.58 11.46
N ARG A 83 1.58 14.71 10.28
CA ARG A 83 2.06 13.60 9.44
C ARG A 83 3.56 13.76 9.29
N GLU A 84 4.30 12.69 9.57
CA GLU A 84 5.72 12.61 9.24
C GLU A 84 5.97 11.59 8.12
N PRO A 85 6.98 11.80 7.26
CA PRO A 85 7.35 10.83 6.24
C PRO A 85 7.63 9.44 6.84
N ASP A 86 7.04 8.43 6.22
CA ASP A 86 7.25 7.02 6.54
C ASP A 86 8.02 6.39 5.39
N PHE A 87 9.35 6.30 5.54
CA PHE A 87 10.23 5.82 4.47
C PHE A 87 9.92 4.38 4.07
N ARG A 88 9.59 3.50 5.01
CA ARG A 88 9.26 2.10 4.71
C ARG A 88 8.01 1.97 3.88
N ARG A 89 7.02 2.82 4.15
CA ARG A 89 5.82 2.94 3.34
C ARG A 89 6.09 3.54 1.97
N SER A 90 6.81 4.64 1.95
CA SER A 90 7.16 5.40 0.75
C SER A 90 7.95 4.53 -0.25
N GLU A 91 8.90 3.74 0.25
CA GLU A 91 9.72 2.79 -0.51
C GLU A 91 8.89 1.80 -1.35
N ARG A 92 7.67 1.50 -0.88
CA ARG A 92 6.78 0.47 -1.41
C ARG A 92 5.54 1.06 -2.09
N LEU A 93 5.52 2.37 -2.36
CA LEU A 93 4.40 3.00 -3.06
C LEU A 93 4.18 2.35 -4.44
N CYS A 94 5.27 2.00 -5.13
CA CYS A 94 5.27 1.31 -6.43
C CYS A 94 4.68 -0.10 -6.38
N TRP A 95 4.52 -0.70 -5.19
CA TRP A 95 3.96 -2.04 -5.05
C TRP A 95 2.44 -2.07 -5.15
N LEU A 96 1.75 -0.94 -4.94
CA LEU A 96 0.30 -0.92 -4.79
C LEU A 96 -0.43 -1.52 -6.02
N LYS A 97 -0.05 -1.08 -7.23
CA LYS A 97 -0.64 -1.57 -8.48
C LYS A 97 -0.38 -3.05 -8.73
N PRO A 98 0.88 -3.53 -8.80
CA PRO A 98 1.15 -4.94 -9.03
C PRO A 98 0.65 -5.84 -7.90
N ALA A 99 0.55 -5.35 -6.66
CA ALA A 99 -0.05 -6.11 -5.57
C ALA A 99 -1.55 -6.42 -5.81
N ILE A 100 -2.28 -5.50 -6.45
CA ILE A 100 -3.73 -5.62 -6.65
C ILE A 100 -4.07 -6.27 -7.99
N GLU A 101 -3.40 -5.87 -9.08
CA GLU A 101 -3.82 -6.23 -10.45
C GLU A 101 -3.11 -7.47 -11.00
N THR A 102 -1.99 -7.89 -10.41
CA THR A 102 -1.24 -9.07 -10.89
C THR A 102 -1.86 -10.35 -10.37
N ASN A 103 -2.04 -11.35 -11.24
CA ASN A 103 -2.25 -12.72 -10.81
C ASN A 103 -0.92 -13.32 -10.29
N HIS A 104 -0.66 -13.18 -9.00
CA HIS A 104 0.58 -13.61 -8.35
C HIS A 104 0.84 -15.12 -8.46
N LEU A 105 -0.21 -15.96 -8.44
CA LEU A 105 -0.06 -17.40 -8.62
C LEU A 105 0.49 -17.72 -10.02
N ALA A 106 0.06 -17.00 -11.05
CA ALA A 106 0.59 -17.17 -12.40
C ALA A 106 1.98 -16.50 -12.57
N ALA A 107 2.17 -15.31 -12.00
CA ALA A 107 3.35 -14.48 -12.24
C ALA A 107 4.60 -14.92 -11.45
N CYS A 108 4.43 -15.35 -10.20
CA CYS A 108 5.55 -15.73 -9.33
C CYS A 108 5.40 -17.12 -8.71
N GLN A 109 4.36 -17.89 -9.06
CA GLN A 109 4.09 -19.25 -8.59
C GLN A 109 3.88 -19.36 -7.08
N GLN A 110 3.53 -18.25 -6.43
CA GLN A 110 3.32 -18.17 -4.99
C GLN A 110 1.96 -17.54 -4.67
N SER A 111 1.37 -17.96 -3.56
CA SER A 111 0.19 -17.31 -2.98
C SER A 111 0.63 -16.15 -2.08
N CYS A 112 1.24 -15.13 -2.69
CA CYS A 112 1.88 -14.03 -1.96
C CYS A 112 0.88 -13.21 -1.14
N PHE A 113 -0.30 -12.95 -1.70
CA PHE A 113 -1.32 -12.11 -1.08
C PHE A 113 -2.50 -12.93 -0.58
N LEU A 114 -2.70 -12.88 0.72
CA LEU A 114 -3.91 -13.36 1.38
C LEU A 114 -4.98 -12.27 1.31
N VAL A 115 -6.06 -12.53 0.58
CA VAL A 115 -7.16 -11.58 0.38
C VAL A 115 -8.37 -11.99 1.21
N TYR A 116 -8.94 -11.05 1.95
CA TYR A 116 -10.11 -11.31 2.81
C TYR A 116 -10.99 -10.08 3.01
N GLU A 117 -12.28 -10.32 3.23
CA GLU A 117 -13.26 -9.28 3.58
C GLU A 117 -13.44 -9.19 5.08
N ARG A 118 -13.61 -7.97 5.61
CA ARG A 118 -14.00 -7.75 7.01
C ARG A 118 -15.03 -6.63 7.13
N PRO A 119 -15.98 -6.73 8.09
CA PRO A 119 -16.88 -5.62 8.38
C PRO A 119 -16.12 -4.44 8.99
N TYR A 120 -16.54 -3.23 8.63
CA TYR A 120 -16.07 -1.97 9.20
C TYR A 120 -17.22 -0.97 9.26
N LYS A 121 -17.75 -0.72 10.46
CA LYS A 121 -18.99 0.04 10.67
C LYS A 121 -20.12 -0.55 9.79
N SER A 122 -20.81 0.26 9.01
CA SER A 122 -21.85 -0.16 8.06
C SER A 122 -21.32 -0.62 6.70
N LYS A 123 -20.00 -0.81 6.55
CA LYS A 123 -19.34 -1.08 5.27
C LYS A 123 -18.46 -2.31 5.35
N LYS A 124 -17.95 -2.76 4.20
CA LYS A 124 -16.97 -3.83 4.10
C LYS A 124 -15.61 -3.29 3.70
N ARG A 125 -14.55 -3.94 4.16
CA ARG A 125 -13.17 -3.69 3.76
C ARG A 125 -12.55 -4.93 3.19
N ILE A 126 -11.90 -4.79 2.04
CA ILE A 126 -11.10 -5.82 1.41
C ILE A 126 -9.65 -5.57 1.81
N CYS A 127 -9.02 -6.59 2.39
CA CYS A 127 -7.66 -6.51 2.88
C CYS A 127 -6.78 -7.45 2.07
N PHE A 128 -5.60 -6.97 1.69
CA PHE A 128 -4.56 -7.77 1.04
C PHE A 128 -3.40 -7.83 2.01
N LEU A 129 -2.99 -9.03 2.39
CA LEU A 129 -1.86 -9.27 3.28
C LEU A 129 -0.80 -10.11 2.57
N ASN A 130 0.35 -9.52 2.30
CA ASN A 130 1.57 -10.26 1.97
C ASN A 130 2.39 -10.44 3.24
N LYS A 131 2.45 -11.68 3.72
CA LYS A 131 3.13 -12.01 4.99
C LYS A 131 4.64 -12.00 4.84
N GLU A 132 5.14 -12.45 3.69
CA GLU A 132 6.57 -12.59 3.42
C GLU A 132 7.20 -11.20 3.23
N ASP A 133 6.60 -10.38 2.37
CA ASP A 133 7.07 -9.01 2.08
C ASP A 133 6.53 -7.97 3.07
N ARG A 134 5.75 -8.43 4.06
CA ARG A 134 5.17 -7.62 5.16
C ARG A 134 4.38 -6.41 4.65
N TYR A 135 3.66 -6.56 3.55
CA TYR A 135 2.89 -5.48 2.93
C TYR A 135 1.40 -5.68 3.15
N PHE A 136 0.70 -4.60 3.53
CA PHE A 136 -0.72 -4.64 3.84
C PHE A 136 -1.48 -3.52 3.13
N ILE A 137 -2.57 -3.87 2.46
CA ILE A 137 -3.42 -2.94 1.71
C ILE A 137 -4.85 -3.05 2.22
N VAL A 138 -5.55 -1.91 2.30
CA VAL A 138 -6.95 -1.86 2.70
C VAL A 138 -7.76 -1.05 1.69
N LEU A 139 -8.74 -1.71 1.10
CA LEU A 139 -9.80 -1.08 0.32
C LEU A 139 -11.09 -1.07 1.14
N GLU A 140 -11.92 -0.04 0.97
CA GLU A 140 -13.26 0.01 1.54
C GLU A 140 -14.29 0.02 0.42
N GLU A 141 -15.26 -0.88 0.51
CA GLU A 141 -16.31 -0.98 -0.50
C GLU A 141 -17.21 0.26 -0.50
N ARG A 142 -17.50 0.73 -1.71
CA ARG A 142 -18.55 1.70 -2.04
C ARG A 142 -19.48 1.06 -3.04
N GLU A 143 -20.59 1.71 -3.35
CA GLU A 143 -21.59 1.18 -4.28
C GLU A 143 -20.98 0.87 -5.66
N SER A 144 -20.35 1.85 -6.30
CA SER A 144 -19.80 1.73 -7.66
C SER A 144 -18.28 1.59 -7.75
N TYR A 145 -17.54 1.85 -6.66
CA TYR A 145 -16.08 1.77 -6.63
C TYR A 145 -15.53 1.18 -5.31
N TYR A 146 -14.22 0.99 -5.20
CA TYR A 146 -13.50 0.77 -3.96
C TYR A 146 -12.73 2.03 -3.58
N LEU A 147 -12.81 2.48 -2.32
CA LEU A 147 -11.94 3.55 -1.85
C LEU A 147 -10.66 2.95 -1.28
N LEU A 148 -9.49 3.34 -1.80
CA LEU A 148 -8.22 3.01 -1.15
C LEU A 148 -8.11 3.75 0.18
N ILE A 149 -8.01 2.99 1.27
CA ILE A 149 -7.87 3.55 2.62
C ILE A 149 -6.40 3.77 2.97
N THR A 150 -5.57 2.76 2.74
CA THR A 150 -4.12 2.81 3.03
C THR A 150 -3.41 1.60 2.42
N ALA A 151 -2.10 1.71 2.27
CA ALA A 151 -1.19 0.60 2.06
C ALA A 151 0.12 0.89 2.81
N TYR A 152 0.67 -0.10 3.51
CA TYR A 152 1.86 0.11 4.33
C TYR A 152 2.64 -1.15 4.67
N TYR A 153 3.89 -0.95 5.08
CA TYR A 153 4.80 -1.98 5.55
C TYR A 153 4.56 -2.31 7.04
N LEU A 154 4.61 -3.58 7.40
CA LEU A 154 4.43 -4.07 8.76
C LEU A 154 5.80 -4.21 9.43
N ASP A 155 6.28 -3.11 10.03
CA ASP A 155 7.61 -3.03 10.66
C ASP A 155 7.85 -4.07 11.75
N TYR A 156 6.84 -4.34 12.57
CA TYR A 156 6.97 -5.15 13.77
C TYR A 156 6.27 -6.51 13.61
N ASP A 157 6.89 -7.56 14.16
CA ASP A 157 6.34 -8.93 14.13
C ASP A 157 4.97 -9.00 14.78
N ASN A 158 4.76 -8.31 15.89
CA ASN A 158 3.46 -8.24 16.56
C ASN A 158 2.37 -7.63 15.66
N ALA A 159 2.72 -6.68 14.78
CA ALA A 159 1.79 -6.08 13.83
C ALA A 159 1.45 -7.08 12.73
N LEU A 160 2.45 -7.79 12.20
CA LEU A 160 2.25 -8.87 11.24
C LEU A 160 1.39 -10.00 11.81
N GLU A 161 1.71 -10.51 13.00
CA GLU A 161 0.94 -11.54 13.70
C GLU A 161 -0.51 -11.12 13.90
N LYS A 162 -0.75 -9.86 14.28
CA LYS A 162 -2.10 -9.32 14.42
C LYS A 162 -2.86 -9.36 13.09
N LYS A 163 -2.20 -9.07 11.97
CA LYS A 163 -2.80 -9.16 10.64
C LYS A 163 -3.03 -10.60 10.19
N ILE A 164 -2.13 -11.51 10.50
CA ILE A 164 -2.34 -12.95 10.26
C ILE A 164 -3.54 -13.44 11.07
N LYS A 165 -3.64 -13.12 12.36
CA LYS A 165 -4.80 -13.48 13.20
C LYS A 165 -6.10 -12.86 12.67
N GLU A 166 -6.05 -11.62 12.16
CA GLU A 166 -7.20 -10.99 11.50
C GLU A 166 -7.61 -11.76 10.24
N TYR A 167 -6.67 -12.11 9.37
CA TYR A 167 -6.94 -12.97 8.22
C TYR A 167 -7.55 -14.30 8.64
N GLU A 168 -6.95 -15.01 9.60
CA GLU A 168 -7.44 -16.31 10.08
C GLU A 168 -8.88 -16.26 10.60
N LYS A 169 -9.27 -15.13 11.22
CA LYS A 169 -10.64 -14.89 11.68
C LYS A 169 -11.64 -14.72 10.53
N TYR A 170 -11.23 -14.13 9.42
CA TYR A 170 -12.12 -13.71 8.32
C TYR A 170 -11.95 -14.53 7.03
N LYS A 171 -10.92 -15.37 6.91
CA LYS A 171 -10.69 -16.26 5.76
C LYS A 171 -11.77 -17.34 5.59
N LYS A 172 -12.69 -17.43 6.55
CA LYS A 172 -13.84 -18.31 6.56
C LYS A 172 -15.11 -17.50 6.78
N SER A 173 -15.68 -17.05 5.67
CA SER A 173 -17.12 -17.11 5.41
C SER A 173 -17.31 -17.70 4.02
#